data_AF-A0A3D3UY64-F1
#
_entry.id   AF-A0A3D3UY64-F1
#
_cell.length_a   1.000
_cell.length_b   1.000
_cell.length_c   1.000
_cell.angle_alpha   90.00
_cell.angle_beta   90.00
_cell.angle_gamma   90.00
#
_symmetry.space_group_name_H-M   'P 1'
#
loop_
_entity.id
_entity.type
_entity.pdbx_description
1 polymer ?
#
loop_
_entity_poly.entity_id
_entity_poly.type
_entity_poly.pdbx_seq_one_letter_code
_entity_poly.pdbx_strand_id
1 'polypeptide(L)'
;MRLPGTSWFWTAAIILVSAAVCLTPGQSRADWTYEYTDHFSTGKAEDESYFNSIFWPRGAFPPRQAYLYYRDVRSQRELGFGDYNDDPAYLGYCFPVDGEKSPGAIEGSIHIDVRLPYGSNLASSGFLRYSFSPDGIHWSSAQELEPGSHDIPIESVRGSCYIIFFGTGVLIDNLEVNLSSPPATILVPEDYATIQDAIDNASDGDIVEVGPDTYSGDGNRDIDFRGKAITVRSSDGPYNTTIDCSD
;
A
#
# COMPACT_ATOMS: atom_id res chain seq x y z
N MET A 1 56.58 -28.70 -55.12
CA MET A 1 55.62 -27.64 -55.50
C MET A 1 54.34 -28.30 -56.00
N ARG A 2 53.17 -27.78 -55.56
CA ARG A 2 51.77 -28.21 -55.78
C ARG A 2 51.13 -29.13 -54.71
N LEU A 3 50.64 -28.45 -53.66
CA LEU A 3 49.42 -28.51 -52.83
C LEU A 3 48.85 -29.85 -52.26
N PRO A 4 48.45 -29.86 -50.97
CA PRO A 4 47.70 -30.94 -50.32
C PRO A 4 46.17 -30.75 -50.47
N GLY A 5 45.44 -31.84 -50.63
CA GLY A 5 43.97 -31.89 -50.56
C GLY A 5 43.51 -32.26 -49.14
N THR A 6 42.72 -31.37 -48.52
CA THR A 6 42.03 -31.61 -47.26
C THR A 6 40.57 -31.96 -47.54
N SER A 7 40.10 -33.11 -47.05
CA SER A 7 38.66 -33.40 -46.91
C SER A 7 38.36 -33.61 -45.43
N TRP A 8 37.69 -32.64 -44.82
CA TRP A 8 37.14 -32.77 -43.47
C TRP A 8 35.62 -32.91 -43.58
N PHE A 9 35.11 -34.06 -43.14
CA PHE A 9 33.68 -34.34 -42.98
C PHE A 9 33.13 -33.52 -41.80
N TRP A 10 32.06 -32.75 -42.02
CA TRP A 10 31.32 -32.09 -40.96
C TRP A 10 30.23 -33.03 -40.43
N THR A 11 30.30 -33.40 -39.15
CA THR A 11 29.17 -33.95 -38.39
C THR A 11 28.25 -32.80 -37.96
N ALA A 12 27.01 -32.82 -38.44
CA ALA A 12 25.96 -31.90 -37.97
C ALA A 12 25.46 -32.36 -36.59
N ALA A 13 25.59 -31.49 -35.58
CA ALA A 13 24.97 -31.67 -34.28
C ALA A 13 23.55 -31.08 -34.32
N ILE A 14 22.54 -31.92 -34.12
CA ILE A 14 21.15 -31.48 -33.93
C ILE A 14 20.99 -31.07 -32.47
N ILE A 15 20.81 -29.77 -32.23
CA ILE A 15 20.44 -29.23 -30.90
C ILE A 15 18.92 -29.28 -30.83
N LEU A 16 18.39 -30.22 -30.04
CA LEU A 16 17.00 -30.19 -29.58
C LEU A 16 16.89 -29.13 -28.48
N VAL A 17 16.34 -27.96 -28.82
CA VAL A 17 15.97 -26.95 -27.83
C VAL A 17 14.60 -27.33 -27.29
N SER A 18 14.59 -27.95 -26.11
CA SER A 18 13.40 -28.12 -25.29
C SER A 18 13.01 -26.75 -24.74
N ALA A 19 11.99 -26.12 -25.30
CA ALA A 19 11.37 -24.95 -24.69
C ALA A 19 10.63 -25.41 -23.42
N ALA A 20 11.30 -25.34 -22.28
CA ALA A 20 10.62 -25.35 -20.99
C ALA A 20 9.84 -24.03 -20.88
N VAL A 21 8.54 -24.09 -21.17
CA VAL A 21 7.62 -23.03 -20.79
C VAL A 21 7.53 -23.10 -19.26
N CYS A 22 8.36 -22.32 -18.57
CA CYS A 22 8.07 -21.95 -17.19
C CYS A 22 6.78 -21.13 -17.23
N LEU A 23 5.64 -21.78 -17.01
CA LEU A 23 4.45 -21.11 -16.54
C LEU A 23 4.82 -20.61 -15.15
N THR A 24 5.27 -19.36 -15.07
CA THR A 24 5.22 -18.61 -13.82
C THR A 24 3.78 -18.71 -13.33
N PRO A 25 3.49 -19.26 -12.14
CA PRO A 25 2.16 -19.11 -11.57
C PRO A 25 1.92 -17.60 -11.53
N GLY A 26 0.87 -17.17 -12.22
CA GLY A 26 0.47 -15.77 -12.18
C GLY A 26 0.28 -15.44 -10.71
N GLN A 27 1.15 -14.61 -10.15
CA GLN A 27 0.82 -13.92 -8.91
C GLN A 27 -0.46 -13.17 -9.26
N SER A 28 -1.60 -13.64 -8.72
CA SER A 28 -2.82 -12.86 -8.66
C SER A 28 -2.47 -11.62 -7.84
N ARG A 29 -2.04 -10.58 -8.55
CA ARG A 29 -1.74 -9.28 -7.97
C ARG A 29 -3.04 -8.77 -7.41
N ALA A 30 -2.99 -8.22 -6.19
CA ALA A 30 -4.07 -7.44 -5.60
C ALA A 30 -4.85 -6.68 -6.67
N ASP A 31 -6.14 -6.98 -6.84
CA ASP A 31 -7.01 -6.22 -7.76
C ASP A 31 -7.09 -4.76 -7.36
N TRP A 32 -6.96 -4.52 -6.06
CA TRP A 32 -6.99 -3.20 -5.49
C TRP A 32 -5.56 -2.70 -5.24
N THR A 33 -5.21 -1.61 -5.92
CA THR A 33 -3.99 -0.83 -5.70
C THR A 33 -4.34 0.64 -5.58
N TYR A 34 -3.59 1.37 -4.77
CA TYR A 34 -3.77 2.79 -4.58
C TYR A 34 -2.42 3.51 -4.63
N GLU A 35 -2.36 4.55 -5.45
CA GLU A 35 -1.17 5.39 -5.59
C GLU A 35 -1.54 6.84 -5.25
N TYR A 36 -0.77 7.43 -4.35
CA TYR A 36 -0.85 8.85 -4.02
C TYR A 36 0.51 9.49 -4.23
N THR A 37 0.51 10.69 -4.78
CA THR A 37 1.73 11.50 -4.89
C THR A 37 1.40 12.96 -4.67
N ASP A 38 2.16 13.62 -3.81
CA ASP A 38 2.21 15.07 -3.69
C ASP A 38 3.67 15.52 -3.65
N HIS A 39 4.07 16.37 -4.60
CA HIS A 39 5.39 17.01 -4.64
C HIS A 39 5.30 18.49 -4.19
N PHE A 40 4.20 18.86 -3.53
CA PHE A 40 3.89 20.19 -2.96
C PHE A 40 3.94 21.36 -3.96
N SER A 41 3.93 21.07 -5.26
CA SER A 41 3.92 22.06 -6.34
C SER A 41 2.59 22.81 -6.47
N THR A 42 1.54 22.31 -5.83
CA THR A 42 0.18 22.89 -5.78
C THR A 42 -0.31 23.02 -4.34
N GLY A 43 -1.58 23.39 -4.14
CA GLY A 43 -2.24 23.40 -2.83
C GLY A 43 -2.77 22.04 -2.38
N LYS A 44 -2.41 20.94 -3.07
CA LYS A 44 -2.99 19.60 -2.85
C LYS A 44 -2.99 19.16 -1.38
N ALA A 45 -1.87 19.27 -0.67
CA ALA A 45 -1.82 18.98 0.76
C ALA A 45 -2.82 19.78 1.62
N GLU A 46 -3.10 21.04 1.26
CA GLU A 46 -4.09 21.87 1.96
C GLU A 46 -5.52 21.39 1.69
N ASP A 47 -5.80 20.97 0.45
CA ASP A 47 -7.12 20.52 0.02
C ASP A 47 -7.47 19.09 0.53
N GLU A 48 -6.47 18.22 0.64
CA GLU A 48 -6.66 16.77 0.82
C GLU A 48 -6.27 16.25 2.22
N SER A 49 -5.56 17.03 3.03
CA SER A 49 -5.23 16.59 4.39
C SER A 49 -6.48 16.55 5.29
N TYR A 50 -6.65 15.46 6.04
CA TYR A 50 -7.80 15.30 6.94
C TYR A 50 -7.60 16.00 8.30
N PHE A 51 -6.34 16.26 8.67
CA PHE A 51 -5.96 16.95 9.90
C PHE A 51 -4.71 17.76 9.61
N ASN A 52 -4.72 19.07 9.87
CA ASN A 52 -3.55 19.91 9.63
C ASN A 52 -3.49 21.09 10.60
N SER A 53 -2.29 21.64 10.75
CA SER A 53 -2.10 23.02 11.19
C SER A 53 -2.44 23.97 10.04
N ILE A 54 -2.66 25.24 10.38
CA ILE A 54 -3.01 26.26 9.38
C ILE A 54 -1.94 26.38 8.31
N PHE A 55 -2.35 26.34 7.06
CA PHE A 55 -1.51 26.66 5.93
C PHE A 55 -1.31 28.18 5.86
N TRP A 56 -0.07 28.60 6.07
CA TRP A 56 0.33 29.99 6.13
C TRP A 56 0.73 30.52 4.75
N PRO A 57 0.10 31.61 4.25
CA PRO A 57 0.44 32.19 2.97
C PRO A 57 1.82 32.86 2.97
N ARG A 58 2.46 32.82 1.80
CA ARG A 58 3.80 33.38 1.58
C ARG A 58 3.84 34.90 1.81
N GLY A 59 4.90 35.37 2.47
CA GLY A 59 5.22 36.81 2.58
C GLY A 59 4.42 37.59 3.62
N ALA A 60 3.60 36.91 4.42
CA ALA A 60 2.89 37.52 5.54
C ALA A 60 3.57 37.16 6.89
N PHE A 61 3.27 37.95 7.94
CA PHE A 61 3.76 37.71 9.30
C PHE A 61 3.21 36.41 9.92
N PRO A 62 4.05 35.46 10.35
CA PRO A 62 3.60 34.17 10.86
C PRO A 62 2.49 34.28 11.92
N PRO A 63 1.55 33.32 11.94
CA PRO A 63 0.44 33.34 12.88
C PRO A 63 0.94 33.03 14.29
N ARG A 64 0.11 33.32 15.30
CA ARG A 64 0.39 33.00 16.71
C ARG A 64 -0.02 31.58 17.08
N GLN A 65 0.32 30.61 16.24
CA GLN A 65 0.06 29.18 16.40
C GLN A 65 0.92 28.40 15.39
N ALA A 66 1.07 27.09 15.60
CA ALA A 66 1.79 26.24 14.67
C ALA A 66 1.15 26.25 13.28
N TYR A 67 1.97 26.15 12.24
CA TYR A 67 1.56 26.36 10.86
C TYR A 67 2.37 25.52 9.88
N LEU A 68 1.74 25.18 8.77
CA LEU A 68 2.41 24.66 7.58
C LEU A 68 2.68 25.81 6.63
N TYR A 69 3.76 25.76 5.86
CA TYR A 69 4.03 26.78 4.84
C TYR A 69 4.74 26.17 3.65
N TYR A 70 4.49 26.72 2.48
CA TYR A 70 5.21 26.30 1.29
C TYR A 70 6.46 27.14 1.07
N ARG A 71 7.57 26.47 0.73
CA ARG A 71 8.85 27.10 0.44
C ARG A 71 9.29 26.81 -0.98
N ASP A 72 9.52 27.85 -1.77
CA ASP A 72 10.00 27.71 -3.14
C ASP A 72 11.53 27.65 -3.16
N VAL A 73 12.09 26.55 -3.67
CA VAL A 73 13.53 26.35 -3.85
C VAL A 73 13.84 26.09 -5.32
N ARG A 74 14.34 27.12 -6.00
CA ARG A 74 14.60 27.10 -7.46
C ARG A 74 13.34 26.73 -8.27
N SER A 75 13.22 25.48 -8.68
CA SER A 75 12.14 24.92 -9.51
C SER A 75 11.28 23.89 -8.77
N GLN A 76 11.51 23.69 -7.47
CA GLN A 76 10.73 22.78 -6.62
C GLN A 76 10.09 23.57 -5.47
N ARG A 77 8.99 23.05 -4.94
CA ARG A 77 8.27 23.60 -3.81
C ARG A 77 8.24 22.53 -2.73
N GLU A 78 8.53 22.93 -1.51
CA GLU A 78 8.63 22.06 -0.34
C GLU A 78 7.57 22.48 0.68
N LEU A 79 7.18 21.57 1.56
CA LEU A 79 6.28 21.86 2.67
C LEU A 79 7.08 21.94 3.97
N GLY A 80 6.96 23.06 4.68
CA GLY A 80 7.64 23.31 5.95
C GLY A 80 6.71 23.27 7.14
N PHE A 81 7.25 22.81 8.27
CA PHE A 81 6.58 22.74 9.57
C PHE A 81 7.11 23.86 10.47
N GLY A 82 6.27 24.85 10.75
CA GLY A 82 6.57 25.98 11.63
C GLY A 82 5.88 25.83 12.98
N ASP A 83 6.64 25.88 14.06
CA ASP A 83 6.11 25.83 15.41
C ASP A 83 5.62 27.19 15.93
N TYR A 84 5.00 27.13 17.10
CA TYR A 84 4.71 28.32 17.90
C TYR A 84 4.80 27.96 19.39
N ASN A 85 5.69 28.63 20.13
CA ASN A 85 5.96 28.32 21.54
C ASN A 85 6.22 26.83 21.81
N ASP A 86 7.07 26.21 20.98
CA ASP A 86 7.41 24.78 21.02
C ASP A 86 6.26 23.80 20.67
N ASP A 87 5.07 24.30 20.33
CA ASP A 87 3.99 23.48 19.78
C ASP A 87 4.28 23.16 18.29
N PRO A 88 4.34 21.88 17.89
CA PRO A 88 4.67 21.49 16.53
C PRO A 88 3.52 21.73 15.55
N ALA A 89 3.84 21.87 14.28
CA ALA A 89 2.85 21.82 13.21
C ALA A 89 2.47 20.37 12.91
N TYR A 90 1.24 20.16 12.43
CA TYR A 90 0.68 18.85 12.11
C TYR A 90 0.25 18.79 10.65
N LEU A 91 0.42 17.62 10.03
CA LEU A 91 -0.08 17.27 8.71
C LEU A 91 -0.51 15.80 8.73
N GLY A 92 -1.78 15.52 8.45
CA GLY A 92 -2.36 14.20 8.54
C GLY A 92 -3.12 13.80 7.29
N TYR A 93 -2.99 12.52 6.94
CA TYR A 93 -3.73 11.87 5.86
C TYR A 93 -4.51 10.64 6.35
N CYS A 94 -5.67 10.44 5.76
CA CYS A 94 -6.38 9.16 5.79
C CYS A 94 -6.28 8.61 4.38
N PHE A 95 -5.45 7.58 4.19
CA PHE A 95 -5.33 6.92 2.91
C PHE A 95 -6.28 5.73 2.84
N PRO A 96 -6.98 5.50 1.72
CA PRO A 96 -7.08 6.34 0.51
C PRO A 96 -7.79 7.68 0.76
N VAL A 97 -7.27 8.77 0.17
CA VAL A 97 -7.79 10.14 0.45
C VAL A 97 -9.09 10.45 -0.30
N ASP A 98 -9.35 9.76 -1.40
CA ASP A 98 -10.58 9.86 -2.21
C ASP A 98 -11.79 9.13 -1.60
N GLY A 99 -11.55 8.35 -0.53
CA GLY A 99 -12.58 7.55 0.13
C GLY A 99 -12.87 6.19 -0.52
N GLU A 100 -12.17 5.81 -1.61
CA GLU A 100 -12.25 4.48 -2.20
C GLU A 100 -11.49 3.46 -1.35
N LYS A 101 -12.11 3.02 -0.25
CA LYS A 101 -11.49 2.04 0.64
C LYS A 101 -11.31 0.70 -0.05
N SER A 102 -10.20 0.03 0.25
CA SER A 102 -10.06 -1.39 -0.04
C SER A 102 -11.17 -2.18 0.67
N PRO A 103 -11.73 -3.23 0.04
CA PRO A 103 -12.69 -4.13 0.69
C PRO A 103 -12.09 -4.91 1.86
N GLY A 104 -10.75 -4.99 1.95
CA GLY A 104 -10.05 -5.78 2.95
C GLY A 104 -8.87 -5.05 3.59
N ALA A 105 -7.87 -5.82 4.02
CA ALA A 105 -6.63 -5.26 4.52
C ALA A 105 -5.90 -4.47 3.42
N ILE A 106 -5.05 -3.54 3.82
CA ILE A 106 -4.10 -2.84 2.96
C ILE A 106 -2.71 -2.99 3.53
N GLU A 107 -1.74 -3.14 2.64
CA GLU A 107 -0.32 -3.09 2.93
C GLU A 107 0.40 -2.18 1.91
N GLY A 108 1.58 -1.69 2.26
CA GLY A 108 2.41 -0.92 1.34
C GLY A 108 3.37 0.01 2.06
N SER A 109 3.67 1.16 1.45
CA SER A 109 4.60 2.12 2.03
C SER A 109 4.25 3.58 1.74
N ILE A 110 4.74 4.44 2.62
CA ILE A 110 4.86 5.88 2.40
C ILE A 110 6.33 6.20 2.19
N HIS A 111 6.65 6.73 1.02
CA HIS A 111 7.94 7.32 0.73
C HIS A 111 7.91 8.82 1.02
N ILE A 112 8.88 9.31 1.79
CA ILE A 112 8.99 10.70 2.23
C ILE A 112 10.45 11.13 2.37
N ASP A 113 10.77 12.30 1.81
CA ASP A 113 12.06 12.96 1.94
C ASP A 113 12.01 14.08 2.97
N VAL A 114 12.83 13.97 4.02
CA VAL A 114 12.88 14.90 5.15
C VAL A 114 14.15 15.75 5.09
N ARG A 115 14.02 17.07 5.21
CA ARG A 115 15.16 18.01 5.15
C ARG A 115 15.14 19.05 6.26
N LEU A 116 16.32 19.45 6.71
CA LEU A 116 16.49 20.60 7.61
C LEU A 116 16.73 21.90 6.81
N PRO A 117 16.02 22.99 7.13
CA PRO A 117 16.10 24.24 6.39
C PRO A 117 17.47 24.92 6.40
N TYR A 118 18.32 24.66 7.42
CA TYR A 118 19.59 25.37 7.64
C TYR A 118 20.85 24.48 7.57
N GLY A 119 20.74 23.23 7.09
CA GLY A 119 21.86 22.29 7.05
C GLY A 119 22.33 21.84 8.44
N SER A 120 23.18 20.82 8.51
CA SER A 120 23.58 20.14 9.76
C SER A 120 24.54 20.92 10.67
N ASN A 121 24.98 22.12 10.28
CA ASN A 121 26.14 22.79 10.91
C ASN A 121 25.83 23.90 11.91
N LEU A 122 24.56 24.20 12.20
CA LEU A 122 24.19 25.13 13.27
C LEU A 122 22.87 24.67 13.87
N ALA A 123 22.86 24.31 15.17
CA ALA A 123 21.75 24.38 16.14
C ALA A 123 20.29 24.26 15.65
N SER A 124 20.03 23.60 14.52
CA SER A 124 18.71 23.45 13.92
C SER A 124 18.08 22.28 14.63
N SER A 125 17.38 22.57 15.73
CA SER A 125 16.70 21.61 16.59
C SER A 125 15.39 21.07 16.00
N GLY A 126 15.26 21.12 14.67
CA GLY A 126 14.06 20.68 13.99
C GLY A 126 13.92 19.16 14.06
N PHE A 127 12.69 18.67 14.12
CA PHE A 127 12.39 17.25 14.09
C PHE A 127 11.13 17.01 13.28
N LEU A 128 11.02 15.81 12.72
CA LEU A 128 9.77 15.28 12.18
C LEU A 128 9.48 13.95 12.88
N ARG A 129 8.25 13.78 13.32
CA ARG A 129 7.73 12.54 13.86
C ARG A 129 6.46 12.15 13.16
N TYR A 130 6.12 10.87 13.24
CA TYR A 130 4.83 10.38 12.78
C TYR A 130 4.22 9.39 13.76
N SER A 131 2.89 9.26 13.68
CA SER A 131 2.11 8.25 14.36
C SER A 131 1.04 7.72 13.41
N PHE A 132 0.72 6.44 13.55
CA PHE A 132 -0.38 5.81 12.82
C PHE A 132 -1.61 5.67 13.71
N SER A 133 -2.79 5.61 13.09
CA SER A 133 -4.04 5.27 13.75
C SER A 133 -4.93 4.39 12.86
N PRO A 134 -5.56 3.35 13.43
CA PRO A 134 -6.58 2.55 12.71
C PRO A 134 -7.93 3.26 12.56
N ASP A 135 -8.20 4.30 13.35
CA ASP A 135 -9.52 4.95 13.44
C ASP A 135 -9.48 6.48 13.46
N GLY A 136 -8.29 7.08 13.40
CA GLY A 136 -8.09 8.52 13.52
C GLY A 136 -8.24 9.06 14.95
N ILE A 137 -8.48 8.19 15.95
CA ILE A 137 -8.72 8.55 17.35
C ILE A 137 -7.61 8.02 18.25
N HIS A 138 -7.23 6.75 18.08
CA HIS A 138 -6.20 6.09 18.88
C HIS A 138 -4.89 6.03 18.11
N TRP A 139 -3.90 6.76 18.60
CA TRP A 139 -2.61 6.96 17.93
C TRP A 139 -1.52 6.07 18.53
N SER A 140 -0.66 5.53 17.67
CA SER A 140 0.55 4.82 18.09
C SER A 140 1.54 5.76 18.76
N SER A 141 2.50 5.20 19.50
CA SER A 141 3.70 5.92 19.93
C SER A 141 4.36 6.59 18.73
N ALA A 142 4.82 7.83 18.93
CA ALA A 142 5.47 8.60 17.90
C ALA A 142 6.83 7.99 17.53
N GLN A 143 7.11 7.95 16.23
CA GLN A 143 8.40 7.54 15.68
C GLN A 143 9.07 8.74 15.03
N GLU A 144 10.38 8.87 15.19
CA GLU A 144 11.17 10.00 14.66
C GLU A 144 11.73 9.66 13.28
N LEU A 145 11.70 10.65 12.39
CA LEU A 145 12.31 10.59 11.07
C LEU A 145 13.51 11.53 11.04
N GLU A 146 14.68 10.93 10.86
CA GLU A 146 15.92 11.69 10.64
C GLU A 146 15.89 12.40 9.28
N PRO A 147 16.73 13.42 9.05
CA PRO A 147 16.89 13.98 7.72
C PRO A 147 17.36 12.92 6.70
N GLY A 148 16.68 12.82 5.56
CA GLY A 148 16.93 11.82 4.53
C GLY A 148 15.65 11.24 3.92
N SER A 149 15.82 10.26 3.04
CA SER A 149 14.73 9.51 2.41
C SER A 149 14.30 8.33 3.27
N HIS A 150 12.99 8.16 3.46
CA HIS A 150 12.43 7.09 4.27
C HIS A 150 11.28 6.39 3.55
N ASP A 151 11.23 5.06 3.71
CA ASP A 151 10.09 4.23 3.36
C ASP A 151 9.43 3.73 4.64
N ILE A 152 8.26 4.25 4.96
CA ILE A 152 7.49 3.90 6.16
C ILE A 152 6.49 2.81 5.77
N PRO A 153 6.58 1.60 6.35
CA PRO A 153 5.63 0.53 6.04
C PRO A 153 4.23 0.89 6.57
N ILE A 154 3.20 0.57 5.77
CA ILE A 154 1.79 0.63 6.17
C ILE A 154 1.24 -0.79 6.20
N GLU A 155 0.54 -1.12 7.28
CA GLU A 155 -0.36 -2.25 7.37
C GLU A 155 -1.66 -1.80 8.06
N SER A 156 -2.82 -2.12 7.48
CA SER A 156 -4.12 -1.87 8.11
C SER A 156 -5.14 -2.90 7.69
N VAL A 157 -5.84 -3.49 8.66
CA VAL A 157 -6.92 -4.45 8.42
C VAL A 157 -8.26 -3.79 8.04
N ARG A 158 -8.32 -2.45 7.99
CA ARG A 158 -9.57 -1.68 7.84
C ARG A 158 -9.76 -1.03 6.46
N GLY A 159 -8.94 -1.42 5.48
CA GLY A 159 -8.97 -0.84 4.14
C GLY A 159 -8.58 0.65 4.05
N SER A 160 -8.17 1.23 5.18
CA SER A 160 -7.74 2.63 5.31
C SER A 160 -6.73 2.77 6.44
N CYS A 161 -5.82 3.73 6.32
CA CYS A 161 -4.79 4.02 7.30
C CYS A 161 -4.74 5.52 7.58
N TYR A 162 -4.78 5.91 8.85
CA TYR A 162 -4.55 7.29 9.26
C TYR A 162 -3.11 7.47 9.68
N ILE A 163 -2.46 8.53 9.19
CA ILE A 163 -1.13 8.94 9.63
C ILE A 163 -1.16 10.43 9.96
N ILE A 164 -0.45 10.81 11.03
CA ILE A 164 -0.08 12.20 11.29
C ILE A 164 1.43 12.32 11.25
N PHE A 165 1.92 13.31 10.53
CA PHE A 165 3.24 13.87 10.64
C PHE A 165 3.17 15.11 11.52
N PHE A 166 4.12 15.29 12.42
CA PHE A 166 4.21 16.49 13.22
C PHE A 166 5.66 16.83 13.57
N GLY A 167 5.96 18.12 13.57
CA GLY A 167 7.33 18.57 13.68
C GLY A 167 7.49 20.08 13.79
N THR A 168 8.74 20.49 13.93
CA THR A 168 9.17 21.89 13.95
C THR A 168 10.44 22.03 13.15
N GLY A 169 10.62 23.17 12.46
CA GLY A 169 11.88 23.53 11.82
C GLY A 169 12.35 22.51 10.80
N VAL A 170 11.42 21.83 10.13
CA VAL A 170 11.68 20.74 9.17
C VAL A 170 10.90 20.96 7.90
N LEU A 171 11.38 20.38 6.81
CA LEU A 171 10.78 20.43 5.48
C LEU A 171 10.59 19.01 4.95
N ILE A 172 9.58 18.85 4.12
CA ILE A 172 9.37 17.64 3.32
C ILE A 172 9.17 18.01 1.85
N ASP A 173 9.64 17.15 0.96
CA ASP A 173 9.68 17.45 -0.49
C ASP A 173 8.61 16.72 -1.28
N ASN A 174 8.27 15.54 -0.79
CA ASN A 174 7.27 14.67 -1.37
C ASN A 174 6.47 13.98 -0.27
N LEU A 175 5.34 13.43 -0.70
CA LEU A 175 4.61 12.39 -0.01
C LEU A 175 4.08 11.43 -1.06
N GLU A 176 4.66 10.24 -1.12
CA GLU A 176 4.33 9.21 -2.08
C GLU A 176 3.80 8.00 -1.32
N VAL A 177 2.61 7.51 -1.67
CA VAL A 177 2.01 6.34 -1.01
C VAL A 177 1.65 5.32 -2.06
N ASN A 178 2.06 4.08 -1.82
CA ASN A 178 1.70 2.94 -2.65
C ASN A 178 1.07 1.89 -1.74
N LEU A 179 -0.18 1.52 -2.00
CA LEU A 179 -0.91 0.52 -1.24
C LEU A 179 -1.47 -0.57 -2.16
N SER A 180 -1.62 -1.75 -1.60
CA SER A 180 -2.29 -2.89 -2.23
C SER A 180 -3.07 -3.69 -1.20
N SER A 181 -4.09 -4.42 -1.64
CA SER A 181 -4.79 -5.40 -0.80
C SER A 181 -4.17 -6.78 -0.97
N PRO A 182 -3.48 -7.36 0.04
CA PRO A 182 -2.95 -8.70 -0.09
C PRO A 182 -4.10 -9.73 -0.17
N PRO A 183 -3.89 -10.88 -0.85
CA PRO A 183 -4.86 -11.97 -0.82
C PRO A 183 -5.14 -12.46 0.60
N ALA A 184 -6.42 -12.67 0.92
CA ALA A 184 -6.89 -13.17 2.20
C ALA A 184 -7.31 -14.64 2.11
N THR A 185 -7.23 -15.34 3.25
CA THR A 185 -7.93 -16.60 3.45
C THR A 185 -9.25 -16.30 4.15
N ILE A 186 -10.37 -16.65 3.51
CA ILE A 186 -11.74 -16.49 4.01
C ILE A 186 -12.26 -17.85 4.44
N LEU A 187 -12.72 -17.98 5.68
CA LEU A 187 -13.13 -19.24 6.28
C LEU A 187 -14.65 -19.41 6.24
N VAL A 188 -15.10 -20.57 5.77
CA VAL A 188 -16.51 -21.00 5.81
C VAL A 188 -16.60 -22.21 6.76
N PRO A 189 -17.42 -22.19 7.82
CA PRO A 189 -18.46 -21.19 8.10
C PRO A 189 -18.02 -20.04 9.04
N GLU A 190 -16.74 -19.95 9.42
CA GLU A 190 -16.29 -19.07 10.50
C GLU A 190 -16.44 -17.57 10.19
N ASP A 191 -16.06 -17.12 9.00
CA ASP A 191 -16.21 -15.73 8.54
C ASP A 191 -17.56 -15.50 7.87
N TYR A 192 -18.02 -16.48 7.08
CA TYR A 192 -19.30 -16.44 6.37
C TYR A 192 -20.04 -17.76 6.48
N ALA A 193 -21.35 -17.70 6.76
CA ALA A 193 -22.17 -18.88 6.92
C ALA A 193 -22.36 -19.71 5.65
N THR A 194 -22.19 -19.10 4.46
CA THR A 194 -22.36 -19.77 3.17
C THR A 194 -21.15 -19.56 2.26
N ILE A 195 -20.95 -20.52 1.35
CA ILE A 195 -19.86 -20.48 0.37
C ILE A 195 -20.04 -19.29 -0.60
N GLN A 196 -21.28 -19.02 -1.04
CA GLN A 196 -21.57 -17.92 -1.95
C GLN A 196 -21.35 -16.56 -1.29
N ASP A 197 -21.72 -16.38 -0.01
CA ASP A 197 -21.46 -15.14 0.71
C ASP A 197 -19.96 -14.86 0.83
N ALA A 198 -19.15 -15.91 1.09
CA ALA A 198 -17.69 -15.79 1.11
C ALA A 198 -17.14 -15.36 -0.26
N ILE A 199 -17.63 -15.96 -1.35
CA ILE A 199 -17.22 -15.61 -2.72
C ILE A 199 -17.63 -14.19 -3.10
N ASP A 200 -18.85 -13.78 -2.76
CA ASP A 200 -19.36 -12.45 -3.09
C ASP A 200 -18.53 -11.34 -2.40
N ASN A 201 -17.96 -11.63 -1.21
CA ASN A 201 -17.06 -10.73 -0.48
C ASN A 201 -15.56 -10.92 -0.79
N ALA A 202 -15.17 -11.98 -1.48
CA ALA A 202 -13.78 -12.22 -1.87
C ALA A 202 -13.31 -11.25 -2.97
N SER A 203 -12.02 -10.91 -2.96
CA SER A 203 -11.31 -10.20 -4.04
C SER A 203 -10.41 -11.17 -4.81
N ASP A 204 -9.99 -10.82 -6.03
CA ASP A 204 -9.14 -11.74 -6.80
C ASP A 204 -7.84 -12.07 -6.06
N GLY A 205 -7.46 -13.34 -6.15
CA GLY A 205 -6.35 -13.94 -5.40
C GLY A 205 -6.75 -14.55 -4.06
N ASP A 206 -7.90 -14.19 -3.48
CA ASP A 206 -8.35 -14.74 -2.20
C ASP A 206 -8.57 -16.25 -2.27
N ILE A 207 -8.44 -16.88 -1.10
CA ILE A 207 -8.70 -18.30 -0.89
C ILE A 207 -9.90 -18.46 0.03
N VAL A 208 -11.00 -19.02 -0.47
CA VAL A 208 -12.13 -19.48 0.35
C VAL A 208 -11.83 -20.90 0.83
N GLU A 209 -11.55 -21.05 2.13
CA GLU A 209 -11.38 -22.35 2.79
C GLU A 209 -12.69 -22.81 3.42
N VAL A 210 -13.21 -23.91 2.92
CA VAL A 210 -14.46 -24.52 3.35
C VAL A 210 -14.17 -25.63 4.35
N GLY A 211 -14.64 -25.42 5.59
CA GLY A 211 -14.50 -26.33 6.71
C GLY A 211 -15.17 -27.69 6.49
N PRO A 212 -14.88 -28.68 7.34
CA PRO A 212 -15.49 -30.00 7.24
C PRO A 212 -16.95 -29.98 7.69
N ASP A 213 -17.88 -30.08 6.73
CA ASP A 213 -19.32 -30.26 6.99
C ASP A 213 -20.07 -30.68 5.71
N THR A 214 -21.39 -30.91 5.81
CA THR A 214 -22.32 -31.00 4.68
C THR A 214 -23.06 -29.67 4.50
N TYR A 215 -22.68 -28.94 3.46
CA TYR A 215 -23.24 -27.65 3.10
C TYR A 215 -24.43 -27.84 2.17
N SER A 216 -25.62 -27.46 2.62
CA SER A 216 -26.88 -27.57 1.89
C SER A 216 -27.62 -26.23 1.87
N GLY A 217 -28.62 -26.11 1.00
CA GLY A 217 -29.47 -24.93 0.89
C GLY A 217 -28.86 -23.77 0.11
N ASP A 218 -29.61 -22.66 0.07
CA ASP A 218 -29.24 -21.46 -0.69
C ASP A 218 -27.89 -20.89 -0.24
N GLY A 219 -27.06 -20.48 -1.21
CA GLY A 219 -25.70 -19.99 -0.97
C GLY A 219 -24.63 -21.07 -0.77
N ASN A 220 -25.03 -22.34 -0.63
CA ASN A 220 -24.11 -23.48 -0.50
C ASN A 220 -24.12 -24.43 -1.71
N ARG A 221 -25.05 -24.20 -2.64
CA ARG A 221 -25.17 -24.90 -3.93
C ARG A 221 -25.27 -23.87 -5.06
N ASP A 222 -25.14 -24.32 -6.31
CA ASP A 222 -25.16 -23.45 -7.49
C ASP A 222 -24.14 -22.29 -7.44
N ILE A 223 -22.94 -22.61 -6.94
CA ILE A 223 -21.88 -21.65 -6.64
C ILE A 223 -21.42 -20.91 -7.91
N ASP A 224 -21.50 -19.58 -7.88
CA ASP A 224 -21.07 -18.68 -8.95
C ASP A 224 -19.89 -17.82 -8.47
N PHE A 225 -18.75 -17.96 -9.14
CA PHE A 225 -17.51 -17.23 -8.83
C PHE A 225 -17.58 -15.74 -9.23
N ARG A 226 -18.66 -15.28 -9.88
CA ARG A 226 -18.85 -13.89 -10.32
C ARG A 226 -17.75 -13.36 -11.26
N GLY A 227 -17.02 -14.27 -11.89
CA GLY A 227 -15.86 -13.94 -12.72
C GLY A 227 -14.59 -13.58 -11.93
N LYS A 228 -14.57 -13.75 -10.60
CA LYS A 228 -13.42 -13.50 -9.73
C LYS A 228 -12.35 -14.58 -9.88
N ALA A 229 -11.08 -14.17 -9.87
CA ALA A 229 -9.93 -15.07 -9.92
C ALA A 229 -9.54 -15.55 -8.51
N ILE A 230 -10.42 -16.32 -7.87
CA ILE A 230 -10.25 -16.85 -6.50
C ILE A 230 -10.04 -18.37 -6.48
N THR A 231 -9.56 -18.89 -5.35
CA THR A 231 -9.50 -20.33 -5.08
C THR A 231 -10.53 -20.72 -4.03
N VAL A 232 -11.41 -21.66 -4.33
CA VAL A 232 -12.28 -22.30 -3.32
C VAL A 232 -11.75 -23.71 -3.06
N ARG A 233 -11.46 -24.05 -1.81
CA ARG A 233 -10.93 -25.37 -1.42
C ARG A 233 -11.46 -25.84 -0.07
N SER A 234 -11.48 -27.15 0.15
CA SER A 234 -11.73 -27.71 1.47
C SER A 234 -10.51 -27.53 2.39
N SER A 235 -10.73 -27.22 3.67
CA SER A 235 -9.67 -27.16 4.69
C SER A 235 -9.10 -28.54 5.04
N ASP A 236 -9.95 -29.58 5.06
CA ASP A 236 -9.62 -30.93 5.53
C ASP A 236 -9.77 -32.02 4.45
N GLY A 237 -9.87 -31.60 3.19
CA GLY A 237 -9.95 -32.47 2.03
C GLY A 237 -11.37 -32.94 1.68
N PRO A 238 -11.54 -33.51 0.48
CA PRO A 238 -12.85 -33.72 -0.14
C PRO A 238 -13.73 -34.76 0.56
N TYR A 239 -13.17 -35.61 1.44
CA TYR A 239 -13.95 -36.59 2.19
C TYR A 239 -14.65 -35.99 3.42
N ASN A 240 -14.20 -34.82 3.88
CA ASN A 240 -14.73 -34.18 5.08
C ASN A 240 -15.63 -32.97 4.75
N THR A 241 -15.56 -32.44 3.53
CA THR A 241 -16.40 -31.34 3.05
C THR A 241 -17.27 -31.81 1.90
N THR A 242 -18.59 -31.79 2.10
CA THR A 242 -19.58 -32.17 1.08
C THR A 242 -20.47 -30.98 0.76
N ILE A 243 -20.61 -30.66 -0.53
CA ILE A 243 -21.68 -29.78 -1.03
C ILE A 243 -22.86 -30.68 -1.41
N ASP A 244 -23.98 -30.49 -0.73
CA ASP A 244 -25.22 -31.21 -0.98
C ASP A 244 -26.10 -30.44 -1.96
N CYS A 245 -26.17 -30.94 -3.19
CA CYS A 245 -26.99 -30.38 -4.26
C CYS A 245 -28.43 -30.94 -4.28
N SER A 246 -28.87 -31.67 -3.25
CA SER A 246 -30.25 -32.14 -3.17
C SER A 246 -31.21 -31.02 -2.74
N ASP A 247 -32.46 -31.14 -3.19
CA ASP A 247 -33.60 -30.26 -2.86
C ASP A 247 -34.40 -30.81 -1.68
#